data_AF-A0A6B3GE36-F1
#
_entry.id   AF-A0A6B3GE36-F1
#
_cell.length_a   1.000
_cell.length_b   1.000
_cell.length_c   1.000
_cell.angle_alpha   90.00
_cell.angle_beta   90.00
_cell.angle_gamma   90.00
#
_symmetry.space_group_name_H-M   'P 1'
#
loop_
_entity.id
_entity.type
_entity.pdbx_description
1 polymer ?
#
loop_
_entity_poly.entity_id
_entity_poly.type
_entity_poly.pdbx_seq_one_letter_code
_entity_poly.pdbx_strand_id
1 'polypeptide(L)'
;TRADRERDELSAAAQQARVRELAALADFDQAADPEARDKLSATVTGSQVNDAEKYLTRLTDRPELSEADRKVSPRKLEAALSARVDRMRSVESALTTGQVQHLEGLRDDDVTALELAIALLGGCFLLAVGVSTAVARTLTQPLAVLRIGAARLAEDPENAEPVRYTGRNDEFAQVVRSMNALHGKLTTLHQDLGGRVESLTAERSGLIKSRESLAQQRTELQERTAELATQLGQLKNTVHHTFVNLSLRTLGLVERQLGVIEGLEEREQDPERLATLFKLDHMATVMRRHSENML
;
A
#
# COMPACT_ATOMS: atom_id res chain seq x y z
N THR A 1 -17.56 -96.16 -58.07
CA THR A 1 -16.08 -96.30 -58.06
C THR A 1 -15.49 -95.37 -57.01
N ARG A 2 -14.19 -95.48 -56.65
CA ARG A 2 -13.56 -94.54 -55.70
C ARG A 2 -13.72 -93.07 -56.14
N ALA A 3 -13.58 -92.81 -57.44
CA ALA A 3 -13.76 -91.50 -58.04
C ALA A 3 -15.21 -90.96 -57.93
N ASP A 4 -16.22 -91.83 -57.94
CA ASP A 4 -17.61 -91.40 -57.75
C ASP A 4 -17.84 -90.91 -56.32
N ARG A 5 -17.32 -91.64 -55.32
CA ARG A 5 -17.43 -91.26 -53.90
C ARG A 5 -16.72 -89.93 -53.61
N GLU A 6 -15.50 -89.77 -54.10
CA GLU A 6 -14.73 -88.51 -53.94
C GLU A 6 -15.48 -87.31 -54.57
N ARG A 7 -16.14 -87.52 -55.71
CA ARG A 7 -16.97 -86.47 -56.34
C ARG A 7 -18.21 -86.14 -55.50
N ASP A 8 -18.89 -87.14 -54.97
CA ASP A 8 -20.10 -86.94 -54.16
C ASP A 8 -19.73 -86.22 -52.84
N GLU A 9 -18.59 -86.55 -52.24
CA GLU A 9 -18.04 -85.82 -51.08
C GLU A 9 -17.74 -84.34 -51.41
N LEU A 10 -17.11 -84.04 -52.54
CA LEU A 10 -16.85 -82.67 -52.99
C LEU A 10 -18.14 -81.91 -53.31
N SER A 11 -19.14 -82.59 -53.85
CA SER A 11 -20.46 -82.01 -54.18
C SER A 11 -21.23 -81.65 -52.91
N ALA A 12 -21.22 -82.54 -51.91
CA ALA A 12 -21.76 -82.26 -50.58
C ALA A 12 -21.04 -81.09 -49.89
N ALA A 13 -19.70 -81.00 -50.00
CA ALA A 13 -18.94 -79.89 -49.47
C ALA A 13 -19.30 -78.55 -50.16
N ALA A 14 -19.47 -78.55 -51.48
CA ALA A 14 -19.91 -77.39 -52.24
C ALA A 14 -21.32 -76.93 -51.82
N GLN A 15 -22.24 -77.88 -51.59
CA GLN A 15 -23.57 -77.58 -51.07
C GLN A 15 -23.51 -76.95 -49.67
N GLN A 16 -22.70 -77.49 -48.77
CA GLN A 16 -22.52 -76.91 -47.44
C GLN A 16 -21.93 -75.50 -47.51
N ALA A 17 -20.94 -75.27 -48.38
CA ALA A 17 -20.35 -73.95 -48.59
C ALA A 17 -21.39 -72.95 -49.09
N ARG A 18 -22.27 -73.35 -50.02
CA ARG A 18 -23.36 -72.50 -50.51
C ARG A 18 -24.35 -72.11 -49.42
N VAL A 19 -24.75 -73.05 -48.56
CA VAL A 19 -25.66 -72.76 -47.44
C VAL A 19 -25.02 -71.75 -46.48
N ARG A 20 -23.73 -71.92 -46.15
CA ARG A 20 -23.00 -70.97 -45.29
C ARG A 20 -22.91 -69.59 -45.91
N GLU A 21 -22.67 -69.52 -47.21
CA GLU A 21 -22.62 -68.26 -47.94
C GLU A 21 -23.96 -67.52 -47.91
N LEU A 22 -25.08 -68.23 -48.15
CA LEU A 22 -26.42 -67.64 -48.08
C LEU A 22 -26.74 -67.11 -46.67
N ALA A 23 -26.34 -67.85 -45.63
CA ALA A 23 -26.48 -67.39 -44.25
C ALA A 23 -25.65 -66.12 -44.00
N ALA A 24 -24.39 -66.08 -44.42
CA ALA A 24 -23.53 -64.90 -44.26
C ALA A 24 -24.06 -63.66 -45.02
N LEU A 25 -24.66 -63.84 -46.20
CA LEU A 25 -25.29 -62.75 -46.94
C LEU A 25 -26.57 -62.25 -46.26
N ALA A 26 -27.35 -63.14 -45.64
CA ALA A 26 -28.51 -62.76 -44.85
C ALA A 26 -28.10 -62.00 -43.57
N ASP A 27 -27.06 -62.46 -42.89
CA ASP A 27 -26.50 -61.77 -41.72
C ASP A 27 -26.00 -60.37 -42.09
N PHE A 28 -25.32 -60.25 -43.23
CA PHE A 28 -24.91 -58.96 -43.77
C PHE A 28 -26.12 -58.07 -44.08
N ASP A 29 -27.16 -58.57 -44.74
CA ASP A 29 -28.37 -57.79 -45.02
C ASP A 29 -29.08 -57.31 -43.75
N GLN A 30 -29.02 -58.09 -42.67
CA GLN A 30 -29.61 -57.71 -41.39
C GLN A 30 -28.75 -56.67 -40.63
N ALA A 31 -27.42 -56.80 -40.67
CA ALA A 31 -26.51 -55.99 -39.86
C ALA A 31 -26.00 -54.72 -40.58
N ALA A 32 -25.99 -54.72 -41.91
CA ALA A 32 -25.39 -53.64 -42.68
C ALA A 32 -26.33 -52.44 -42.83
N ASP A 33 -25.74 -51.25 -42.75
CA ASP A 33 -26.46 -50.00 -43.02
C ASP A 33 -27.00 -49.97 -44.46
N PRO A 34 -28.08 -49.20 -44.74
CA PRO A 34 -28.71 -49.14 -46.05
C PRO A 34 -27.72 -48.86 -47.20
N GLU A 35 -26.76 -47.95 -46.99
CA GLU A 35 -25.76 -47.62 -48.01
C GLU A 35 -24.85 -48.81 -48.36
N ALA A 36 -24.49 -49.63 -47.37
CA ALA A 36 -23.66 -50.81 -47.59
C ALA A 36 -24.42 -51.90 -48.36
N ARG A 37 -25.73 -52.05 -48.10
CA ARG A 37 -26.63 -52.93 -48.85
C ARG A 37 -26.82 -52.47 -50.29
N ASP A 38 -26.98 -51.16 -50.50
CA ASP A 38 -27.09 -50.57 -51.83
C ASP A 38 -25.78 -50.77 -52.62
N LYS A 39 -24.61 -50.61 -51.98
CA LYS A 39 -23.31 -50.87 -52.62
C LYS A 39 -23.15 -52.34 -53.02
N LEU A 40 -23.55 -53.28 -52.16
CA LEU A 40 -23.52 -54.70 -52.47
C LEU A 40 -24.43 -55.04 -53.65
N SER A 41 -25.70 -54.59 -53.59
CA SER A 41 -26.70 -54.86 -54.61
C SER A 41 -26.45 -54.14 -55.93
N ALA A 42 -25.74 -53.01 -55.95
CA ALA A 42 -25.34 -52.34 -57.18
C ALA A 42 -24.11 -53.01 -57.83
N THR A 43 -23.15 -53.44 -57.01
CA THR A 43 -21.84 -53.92 -57.50
C THR A 43 -21.83 -55.41 -57.85
N VAL A 44 -22.53 -56.24 -57.08
CA VAL A 44 -22.61 -57.69 -57.28
C VAL A 44 -23.78 -58.01 -58.21
N THR A 45 -23.73 -57.47 -59.43
CA THR A 45 -24.73 -57.66 -60.48
C THR A 45 -24.07 -57.87 -61.84
N GLY A 46 -24.88 -58.20 -62.85
CA GLY A 46 -24.44 -58.37 -64.23
C GLY A 46 -24.50 -59.81 -64.72
N SER A 47 -24.24 -60.01 -66.01
CA SER A 47 -24.39 -61.31 -66.67
C SER A 47 -23.56 -62.41 -66.03
N GLN A 48 -22.28 -62.14 -65.72
CA GLN A 48 -21.38 -63.11 -65.10
C GLN A 48 -21.81 -63.50 -63.68
N VAL A 49 -22.31 -62.55 -62.89
CA VAL A 49 -22.84 -62.82 -61.53
C VAL A 49 -24.13 -63.65 -61.62
N ASN A 50 -25.01 -63.32 -62.56
CA ASN A 50 -26.23 -64.09 -62.80
C ASN A 50 -25.93 -65.52 -63.28
N ASP A 51 -24.91 -65.70 -64.12
CA ASP A 51 -24.47 -67.02 -64.56
C ASP A 51 -23.81 -67.81 -63.42
N ALA A 52 -23.02 -67.15 -62.56
CA ALA A 52 -22.48 -67.73 -61.34
C ALA A 52 -23.61 -68.21 -60.40
N GLU A 53 -24.64 -67.39 -60.20
CA GLU A 53 -25.80 -67.73 -59.38
C GLU A 53 -26.54 -68.96 -59.94
N LYS A 54 -26.81 -68.99 -61.26
CA LYS A 54 -27.41 -70.17 -61.92
C LYS A 54 -26.56 -71.43 -61.74
N TYR A 55 -25.24 -71.31 -61.88
CA TYR A 55 -24.33 -72.44 -61.65
C TYR A 55 -24.38 -72.91 -60.20
N LEU A 56 -24.36 -71.98 -59.22
CA LEU A 56 -24.46 -72.32 -57.81
C LEU A 56 -25.79 -73.02 -57.51
N THR A 57 -26.93 -72.44 -57.91
CA THR A 57 -28.25 -73.07 -57.72
C THR A 57 -28.31 -74.47 -58.32
N ARG A 58 -27.79 -74.65 -59.54
CA ARG A 58 -27.85 -75.92 -60.27
C ARG A 58 -26.89 -76.99 -59.74
N LEU A 59 -25.68 -76.61 -59.31
CA LEU A 59 -24.65 -77.56 -58.90
C LEU A 59 -24.67 -77.87 -57.40
N THR A 60 -25.48 -77.15 -56.62
CA THR A 60 -25.60 -77.32 -55.15
C THR A 60 -27.01 -77.62 -54.68
N ASP A 61 -27.93 -77.95 -55.60
CA ASP A 61 -29.31 -78.33 -55.29
C ASP A 61 -29.39 -79.66 -54.50
N ARG A 62 -28.44 -80.57 -54.73
CA ARG A 62 -28.29 -81.87 -54.09
C ARG A 62 -26.82 -82.18 -53.79
N PRO A 63 -26.53 -83.12 -52.86
CA PRO A 63 -25.17 -83.51 -52.52
C PRO A 63 -24.45 -84.36 -53.60
N GLU A 64 -25.00 -84.48 -54.81
CA GLU A 64 -24.46 -85.31 -55.90
C GLU A 64 -24.67 -84.64 -57.27
N LEU A 65 -23.72 -84.80 -58.20
CA LEU A 65 -23.82 -84.25 -59.56
C LEU A 65 -24.53 -85.20 -60.53
N SER A 66 -25.56 -84.70 -61.22
CA SER A 66 -26.22 -85.44 -62.30
C SER A 66 -25.33 -85.56 -63.53
N GLU A 67 -25.64 -86.49 -64.44
CA GLU A 67 -24.91 -86.63 -65.70
C GLU A 67 -24.95 -85.36 -66.56
N ALA A 68 -26.02 -84.57 -66.46
CA ALA A 68 -26.14 -83.30 -67.16
C ALA A 68 -25.24 -82.23 -66.57
N ASP A 69 -24.98 -82.26 -65.26
CA ASP A 69 -24.12 -81.31 -64.55
C ASP A 69 -22.64 -81.57 -64.85
N ARG A 70 -22.28 -82.84 -65.06
CA ARG A 70 -20.93 -83.25 -65.50
C ARG A 70 -20.55 -82.69 -66.88
N LYS A 71 -21.52 -82.23 -67.68
CA LYS A 71 -21.30 -81.61 -69.00
C LYS A 71 -21.06 -80.09 -68.91
N VAL A 72 -21.16 -79.49 -67.72
CA VAL A 72 -20.86 -78.06 -67.53
C VAL A 72 -19.38 -77.80 -67.79
N SER A 73 -19.08 -76.75 -68.55
CA SER A 73 -17.70 -76.37 -68.85
C SER A 73 -17.00 -75.83 -67.59
N PRO A 74 -15.92 -76.48 -67.11
CA PRO A 74 -15.21 -76.03 -65.92
C PRO A 74 -14.66 -74.60 -66.06
N ARG A 75 -14.17 -74.26 -67.26
CA ARG A 75 -13.63 -72.93 -67.57
C ARG A 75 -14.69 -71.83 -67.49
N LYS A 76 -15.92 -72.09 -67.93
CA LYS A 76 -17.02 -71.12 -67.83
C LYS A 76 -17.52 -70.97 -66.39
N LEU A 77 -17.58 -72.08 -65.66
CA LEU A 77 -17.93 -72.11 -64.24
C LEU A 77 -16.93 -71.29 -63.41
N GLU A 78 -15.64 -71.56 -63.57
CA GLU A 78 -14.56 -70.85 -62.88
C GLU A 78 -14.58 -69.35 -63.21
N ALA A 79 -14.69 -68.99 -64.48
CA ALA A 79 -14.74 -67.57 -64.88
C ALA A 79 -15.93 -66.82 -64.24
N ALA A 80 -17.11 -67.44 -64.17
CA ALA A 80 -18.29 -66.82 -63.58
C ALA A 80 -18.17 -66.69 -62.04
N LEU A 81 -17.72 -67.74 -61.36
CA LEU A 81 -17.52 -67.73 -59.91
C LEU A 81 -16.44 -66.74 -59.49
N SER A 82 -15.30 -66.72 -60.19
CA SER A 82 -14.22 -65.76 -59.93
C SER A 82 -14.69 -64.33 -60.15
N ALA A 83 -15.42 -64.04 -61.24
CA ALA A 83 -15.97 -62.72 -61.49
C ALA A 83 -16.90 -62.26 -60.35
N ARG A 84 -17.73 -63.16 -59.79
CA ARG A 84 -18.60 -62.85 -58.65
C ARG A 84 -17.80 -62.57 -57.37
N VAL A 85 -16.78 -63.37 -57.08
CA VAL A 85 -15.88 -63.17 -55.92
C VAL A 85 -15.14 -61.84 -56.05
N ASP A 86 -14.63 -61.50 -57.24
CA ASP A 86 -13.94 -60.23 -57.47
C ASP A 86 -14.87 -59.03 -57.25
N ARG A 87 -16.14 -59.12 -57.65
CA ARG A 87 -17.15 -58.09 -57.36
C ARG A 87 -17.44 -57.97 -55.87
N MET A 88 -17.58 -59.09 -55.16
CA MET A 88 -17.76 -59.08 -53.70
C MET A 88 -16.56 -58.48 -52.97
N ARG A 89 -15.32 -58.83 -53.39
CA ARG A 89 -14.09 -58.25 -52.86
C ARG A 89 -13.99 -56.75 -53.12
N SER A 90 -14.48 -56.28 -54.27
CA SER A 90 -14.56 -54.84 -54.55
C SER A 90 -15.50 -54.11 -53.59
N VAL A 91 -16.61 -54.73 -53.20
CA VAL A 91 -17.53 -54.16 -52.20
C VAL A 91 -16.87 -54.12 -50.83
N GLU A 92 -16.25 -55.22 -50.39
CA GLU A 92 -15.51 -55.30 -49.13
C GLU A 92 -14.44 -54.19 -49.02
N SER A 93 -13.65 -54.00 -50.07
CA SER A 93 -12.62 -52.95 -50.14
C SER A 93 -13.22 -51.54 -50.06
N ALA A 94 -14.34 -51.30 -50.75
CA ALA A 94 -15.02 -50.01 -50.73
C ALA A 94 -15.65 -49.69 -49.37
N LEU A 95 -16.26 -50.68 -48.71
CA LEU A 95 -16.82 -50.52 -47.37
C LEU A 95 -15.72 -50.27 -46.33
N THR A 96 -14.63 -51.03 -46.39
CA THR A 96 -13.48 -50.84 -45.50
C THR A 96 -12.87 -49.46 -45.67
N THR A 97 -12.69 -49.01 -46.92
CA THR A 97 -12.18 -47.68 -47.23
C THR A 97 -13.09 -46.58 -46.68
N GLY A 98 -14.42 -46.73 -46.85
CA GLY A 98 -15.40 -45.79 -46.31
C GLY A 98 -15.38 -45.73 -44.78
N GLN A 99 -15.25 -46.88 -44.11
CA GLN A 99 -15.16 -46.94 -42.65
C GLN A 99 -13.89 -46.26 -42.13
N VAL A 100 -12.75 -46.47 -42.79
CA VAL A 100 -11.50 -45.78 -42.43
C VAL A 100 -11.66 -44.26 -42.57
N GLN A 101 -12.20 -43.79 -43.70
CA GLN A 101 -12.44 -42.36 -43.91
C GLN A 101 -13.41 -41.75 -42.88
N HIS A 102 -14.44 -42.50 -42.48
CA HIS A 102 -15.37 -42.05 -41.46
C HIS A 102 -14.68 -41.90 -40.09
N LEU A 103 -13.87 -42.88 -39.70
CA LEU A 103 -13.10 -42.82 -38.45
C LEU A 103 -12.03 -41.73 -38.47
N GLU A 104 -11.40 -41.48 -39.62
CA GLU A 104 -10.49 -40.36 -39.80
C GLU A 104 -11.21 -39.02 -39.65
N GLY A 105 -12.41 -38.87 -40.24
CA GLY A 105 -13.23 -37.68 -40.06
C GLY A 105 -13.59 -37.42 -38.60
N LEU A 106 -14.08 -38.43 -37.88
CA LEU A 106 -14.38 -38.32 -36.44
C LEU A 106 -13.15 -37.94 -35.61
N ARG A 107 -12.00 -38.57 -35.90
CA ARG A 107 -10.74 -38.24 -35.23
C ARG A 107 -10.33 -36.80 -35.51
N ASP A 108 -10.39 -36.37 -36.76
CA ASP A 108 -9.92 -35.04 -37.17
C ASP A 108 -10.84 -33.94 -36.60
N ASP A 109 -12.16 -34.18 -36.53
CA ASP A 109 -13.12 -33.30 -35.85
C ASP A 109 -12.82 -33.17 -34.35
N ASP A 110 -12.59 -34.30 -33.66
CA ASP A 110 -12.24 -34.33 -32.23
C ASP A 110 -10.89 -33.64 -31.95
N VAL A 111 -9.89 -33.87 -32.80
CA VAL A 111 -8.56 -33.23 -32.71
C VAL A 111 -8.71 -31.72 -32.91
N THR A 112 -9.46 -31.29 -33.93
CA THR A 112 -9.70 -29.87 -34.20
C THR A 112 -10.40 -29.18 -33.03
N ALA A 113 -11.40 -29.84 -32.43
CA ALA A 113 -12.08 -29.32 -31.25
C ALA A 113 -11.14 -29.19 -30.04
N LEU A 114 -10.29 -30.19 -29.80
CA LEU A 114 -9.29 -30.16 -28.74
C LEU A 114 -8.25 -29.05 -28.96
N GLU A 115 -7.73 -28.91 -30.18
CA GLU A 115 -6.80 -27.85 -30.55
C GLU A 115 -7.39 -26.46 -30.29
N LEU A 116 -8.65 -26.24 -30.71
CA LEU A 116 -9.35 -24.99 -30.47
C LEU A 116 -9.54 -24.71 -28.98
N ALA A 117 -9.90 -25.73 -28.19
CA ALA A 117 -10.05 -25.61 -26.75
C ALA A 117 -8.73 -25.25 -26.06
N ILE A 118 -7.62 -25.91 -26.44
CA ILE A 118 -6.28 -25.60 -25.91
C ILE A 118 -5.86 -24.18 -26.31
N ALA A 119 -6.10 -23.78 -27.57
CA ALA A 119 -5.78 -22.44 -28.05
C ALA A 119 -6.56 -21.36 -27.29
N LEU A 120 -7.86 -21.56 -27.07
CA LEU A 120 -8.70 -20.66 -26.27
C LEU A 120 -8.24 -20.58 -24.81
N LEU A 121 -7.97 -21.73 -24.18
CA LEU A 121 -7.48 -21.78 -22.80
C LEU A 121 -6.13 -21.05 -22.68
N GLY A 122 -5.21 -21.30 -23.61
CA GLY A 122 -3.92 -20.60 -23.71
C GLY A 122 -4.10 -19.08 -23.88
N GLY A 123 -5.02 -18.66 -24.75
CA GLY A 123 -5.36 -17.25 -24.93
C GLY A 123 -5.92 -16.59 -23.66
N CYS A 124 -6.89 -17.25 -22.99
CA CYS A 124 -7.44 -16.80 -21.72
C CYS A 124 -6.37 -16.72 -20.61
N PHE A 125 -5.47 -17.69 -20.55
CA PHE A 125 -4.36 -17.69 -19.60
C PHE A 125 -3.41 -16.51 -19.84
N LEU A 126 -3.01 -16.26 -21.08
CA LEU A 126 -2.17 -15.12 -21.44
C LEU A 126 -2.86 -13.78 -21.12
N LEU A 127 -4.16 -13.67 -21.38
CA LEU A 127 -4.94 -12.49 -20.99
C LEU A 127 -4.97 -12.30 -19.47
N ALA A 128 -5.22 -13.36 -18.70
CA ALA A 128 -5.23 -13.31 -17.24
C ALA A 128 -3.86 -12.87 -16.67
N VAL A 129 -2.76 -13.41 -17.21
CA VAL A 129 -1.40 -13.01 -16.85
C VAL A 129 -1.13 -11.55 -17.25
N GLY A 130 -1.56 -11.14 -18.44
CA GLY A 130 -1.43 -9.76 -18.92
C GLY A 130 -2.15 -8.75 -18.03
N VAL A 131 -3.42 -9.02 -17.70
CA VAL A 131 -4.23 -8.19 -16.80
C VAL A 131 -3.64 -8.16 -15.40
N SER A 132 -3.24 -9.32 -14.85
CA SER A 132 -2.62 -9.39 -13.52
C SER A 132 -1.32 -8.59 -13.44
N THR A 133 -0.48 -8.68 -14.48
CA THR A 133 0.77 -7.92 -14.58
C THR A 133 0.50 -6.43 -14.72
N ALA A 134 -0.52 -6.04 -15.50
CA ALA A 134 -0.93 -4.66 -15.63
C ALA A 134 -1.39 -4.09 -14.28
N VAL A 135 -2.30 -4.77 -13.58
CA VAL A 135 -2.79 -4.38 -12.25
C VAL A 135 -1.64 -4.28 -11.23
N ALA A 136 -0.71 -5.23 -11.24
CA ALA A 136 0.45 -5.20 -10.36
C ALA A 136 1.31 -3.95 -10.58
N ARG A 137 1.50 -3.54 -11.85
CA ARG A 137 2.29 -2.36 -12.21
C ARG A 137 1.56 -1.03 -12.02
N THR A 138 0.25 -0.98 -12.24
CA THR A 138 -0.53 0.27 -12.21
C THR A 138 -1.17 0.56 -10.85
N LEU A 139 -1.39 -0.45 -10.01
CA LEU A 139 -2.07 -0.28 -8.72
C LEU A 139 -1.23 -0.81 -7.56
N THR A 140 -0.84 -2.08 -7.59
CA THR A 140 -0.22 -2.73 -6.42
C THR A 140 1.15 -2.15 -6.08
N GLN A 141 2.03 -1.98 -7.08
CA GLN A 141 3.36 -1.40 -6.87
C GLN A 141 3.31 0.06 -6.39
N PRO A 142 2.56 0.98 -7.04
CA PRO A 142 2.44 2.36 -6.55
C PRO A 142 1.85 2.46 -5.14
N LEU A 143 0.81 1.66 -4.82
CA LEU A 143 0.23 1.62 -3.48
C LEU A 143 1.22 1.11 -2.43
N ALA A 144 2.03 0.10 -2.77
CA ALA A 144 3.07 -0.39 -1.89
C ALA A 144 4.14 0.69 -1.61
N VAL A 145 4.56 1.42 -2.65
CA VAL A 145 5.50 2.55 -2.52
C VAL A 145 4.92 3.63 -1.61
N LEU A 146 3.64 3.99 -1.79
CA LEU A 146 2.98 4.97 -0.93
C LEU A 146 2.85 4.48 0.51
N ARG A 147 2.44 3.23 0.73
CA ARG A 147 2.28 2.66 2.07
C ARG A 147 3.62 2.65 2.82
N ILE A 148 4.65 2.10 2.20
CA ILE A 148 5.98 1.97 2.82
C ILE A 148 6.62 3.35 2.99
N GLY A 149 6.47 4.22 1.98
CA GLY A 149 7.00 5.58 2.01
C GLY A 149 6.36 6.44 3.09
N ALA A 150 5.02 6.44 3.18
CA ALA A 150 4.28 7.18 4.19
C ALA A 150 4.58 6.66 5.61
N ALA A 151 4.65 5.34 5.80
CA ALA A 151 5.03 4.77 7.10
C ALA A 151 6.42 5.22 7.54
N ARG A 152 7.40 5.22 6.61
CA ARG A 152 8.76 5.69 6.89
C ARG A 152 8.82 7.16 7.25
N LEU A 153 8.12 8.00 6.50
CA LEU A 153 8.03 9.45 6.76
C LEU A 153 7.35 9.74 8.11
N ALA A 154 6.41 8.90 8.54
CA ALA A 154 5.75 9.04 9.83
C ALA A 154 6.62 8.59 11.01
N GLU A 155 7.47 7.57 10.81
CA GLU A 155 8.36 7.04 11.85
C GLU A 155 9.54 7.97 12.15
N ASP A 156 10.14 8.57 11.11
CA ASP A 156 11.23 9.55 11.25
C ASP A 156 10.99 10.78 10.36
N PRO A 157 10.14 11.73 10.82
CA PRO A 157 9.78 12.91 10.03
C PRO A 157 10.95 13.87 9.77
N GLU A 158 12.05 13.76 10.51
CA GLU A 158 13.17 14.70 10.40
C GLU A 158 14.23 14.20 9.41
N ASN A 159 14.55 12.90 9.45
CA ASN A 159 15.66 12.35 8.67
C ASN A 159 15.23 11.46 7.51
N ALA A 160 13.95 11.10 7.38
CA ALA A 160 13.49 10.24 6.30
C ALA A 160 13.71 10.88 4.92
N GLU A 161 14.29 10.09 4.00
CA GLU A 161 14.44 10.48 2.60
C GLU A 161 13.08 10.63 1.89
N PRO A 162 12.96 11.55 0.91
CA PRO A 162 11.76 11.67 0.09
C PRO A 162 11.41 10.36 -0.62
N VAL A 163 10.12 10.10 -0.75
CA VAL A 163 9.62 8.89 -1.41
C VAL A 163 9.89 8.99 -2.92
N ARG A 164 10.60 8.00 -3.45
CA ARG A 164 10.92 7.90 -4.88
C ARG A 164 9.92 7.00 -5.59
N TYR A 165 9.43 7.45 -6.72
CA TYR A 165 8.53 6.69 -7.60
C TYR A 165 9.03 6.78 -9.03
N THR A 166 9.28 5.62 -9.64
CA THR A 166 9.84 5.46 -10.99
C THR A 166 8.79 4.97 -12.01
N GLY A 167 7.50 5.11 -11.67
CA GLY A 167 6.40 4.70 -12.55
C GLY A 167 5.92 5.80 -13.49
N ARG A 168 4.75 5.57 -14.09
CA ARG A 168 4.09 6.53 -15.00
C ARG A 168 3.74 7.81 -14.26
N ASN A 169 3.75 8.96 -14.95
CA ASN A 169 3.30 10.22 -14.37
C ASN A 169 1.76 10.28 -14.30
N ASP A 170 1.16 9.58 -13.34
CA ASP A 170 -0.28 9.50 -13.08
C ASP A 170 -0.65 10.03 -11.68
N GLU A 171 -1.86 9.72 -11.19
CA GLU A 171 -2.33 10.13 -9.86
C GLU A 171 -1.38 9.70 -8.74
N PHE A 172 -0.75 8.53 -8.84
CA PHE A 172 0.20 8.08 -7.81
C PHE A 172 1.47 8.93 -7.80
N ALA A 173 1.99 9.29 -8.98
CA ALA A 173 3.10 10.24 -9.07
C ALA A 173 2.73 11.60 -8.46
N GLN A 174 1.49 12.06 -8.66
CA GLN A 174 1.00 13.29 -8.06
C GLN A 174 0.89 13.19 -6.53
N VAL A 175 0.37 12.07 -6.01
CA VAL A 175 0.32 11.83 -4.56
C VAL A 175 1.71 11.81 -3.95
N VAL A 176 2.67 11.11 -4.57
CA VAL A 176 4.08 11.10 -4.12
C VAL A 176 4.67 12.51 -4.09
N ARG A 177 4.44 13.33 -5.14
CA ARG A 177 4.88 14.73 -5.14
C ARG A 177 4.24 15.55 -4.03
N SER A 178 2.94 15.40 -3.81
CA SER A 178 2.23 16.12 -2.75
C SER A 178 2.71 15.73 -1.35
N MET A 179 2.99 14.44 -1.15
CA MET A 179 3.52 13.91 0.11
C MET A 179 4.95 14.40 0.37
N ASN A 180 5.83 14.37 -0.63
CA ASN A 180 7.18 14.93 -0.51
C ASN A 180 7.16 16.44 -0.27
N ALA A 181 6.24 17.17 -0.92
CA ALA A 181 6.07 18.61 -0.69
C ALA A 181 5.55 18.91 0.74
N LEU A 182 4.64 18.08 1.25
CA LEU A 182 4.16 18.18 2.63
C LEU A 182 5.27 17.90 3.63
N HIS A 183 6.05 16.83 3.42
CA HIS A 183 7.23 16.50 4.23
C HIS A 183 8.23 17.65 4.28
N GLY A 184 8.59 18.21 3.12
CA GLY A 184 9.48 19.36 3.03
C GLY A 184 8.94 20.59 3.77
N LYS A 185 7.63 20.85 3.72
CA LYS A 185 7.01 21.93 4.52
C LYS A 185 7.08 21.63 6.01
N LEU A 186 6.80 20.40 6.42
CA LEU A 186 6.82 20.01 7.83
C LEU A 186 8.22 20.14 8.43
N THR A 187 9.26 19.68 7.74
CA THR A 187 10.66 19.80 8.19
C THR A 187 11.08 21.26 8.30
N THR A 188 10.73 22.11 7.33
CA THR A 188 11.02 23.56 7.41
C THR A 188 10.31 24.24 8.59
N LEU A 189 9.06 23.87 8.86
CA LEU A 189 8.29 24.41 9.99
C LEU A 189 8.87 23.93 11.32
N HIS A 190 9.29 22.67 11.41
CA HIS A 190 9.97 22.14 12.59
C HIS A 190 11.28 22.90 12.85
N GLN A 191 12.08 23.14 11.81
CA GLN A 191 13.33 23.88 11.94
C GLN A 191 13.11 25.34 12.38
N ASP A 192 12.10 26.03 11.84
CA ASP A 192 11.74 27.39 12.27
C ASP A 192 11.26 27.42 13.72
N LEU A 193 10.39 26.49 14.12
CA LEU A 193 9.94 26.38 15.51
C LEU A 193 11.10 26.06 16.47
N GLY A 194 11.98 25.14 16.10
CA GLY A 194 13.18 24.80 16.87
C GLY A 194 14.07 26.04 17.08
N GLY A 195 14.34 26.79 16.01
CA GLY A 195 15.11 28.04 16.08
C GLY A 195 14.44 29.11 16.96
N ARG A 196 13.11 29.25 16.90
CA ARG A 196 12.37 30.18 17.77
C ARG A 196 12.40 29.76 19.23
N VAL A 197 12.31 28.48 19.52
CA VAL A 197 12.40 27.97 20.91
C VAL A 197 13.81 28.21 21.46
N GLU A 198 14.84 27.96 20.66
CA GLU A 198 16.22 28.26 21.03
C GLU A 198 16.44 29.77 21.27
N SER A 199 15.93 30.64 20.40
CA SER A 199 16.04 32.09 20.61
C SER A 199 15.31 32.56 21.86
N LEU A 200 14.09 32.07 22.10
CA LEU A 200 13.29 32.43 23.28
C LEU A 200 13.92 31.91 24.57
N THR A 201 14.52 30.72 24.55
CA THR A 201 15.23 30.17 25.71
C THR A 201 16.51 30.94 26.00
N ALA A 202 17.24 31.37 24.97
CA ALA A 202 18.39 32.26 25.10
C ALA A 202 18.00 33.63 25.66
N GLU A 203 16.94 34.25 25.14
CA GLU A 203 16.40 35.53 25.63
C GLU A 203 15.96 35.42 27.09
N ARG A 204 15.20 34.37 27.44
CA ARG A 204 14.80 34.09 28.81
C ARG A 204 16.00 33.95 29.74
N SER A 205 17.05 33.25 29.33
CA SER A 205 18.29 33.10 30.11
C SER A 205 18.98 34.46 30.31
N GLY A 206 19.03 35.30 29.29
CA GLY A 206 19.52 36.67 29.37
C GLY A 206 18.73 37.54 30.36
N LEU A 207 17.39 37.47 30.32
CA LEU A 207 16.51 38.19 31.24
C LEU A 207 16.68 37.73 32.69
N ILE A 208 16.90 36.43 32.93
CA ILE A 208 17.19 35.91 34.28
C ILE A 208 18.50 36.52 34.81
N LYS A 209 19.57 36.50 34.01
CA LYS A 209 20.85 37.12 34.39
C LYS A 209 20.72 38.63 34.65
N SER A 210 19.97 39.33 33.81
CA SER A 210 19.71 40.77 33.99
C SER A 210 18.93 41.03 35.29
N ARG A 211 17.92 40.22 35.58
CA ARG A 211 17.15 40.29 36.84
C ARG A 211 18.04 40.04 38.06
N GLU A 212 18.94 39.06 38.00
CA GLU A 212 19.90 38.77 39.07
C GLU A 212 20.85 39.94 39.32
N SER A 213 21.39 40.55 38.26
CA SER A 213 22.24 41.74 38.37
C SER A 213 21.50 42.93 38.99
N LEU A 214 20.26 43.18 38.57
CA LEU A 214 19.43 44.23 39.17
C LEU A 214 19.11 43.96 40.64
N ALA A 215 18.88 42.70 41.02
CA ALA A 215 18.69 42.34 42.42
C ALA A 215 19.96 42.62 43.25
N GLN A 216 21.14 42.32 42.73
CA GLN A 216 22.43 42.63 43.37
C GLN A 216 22.62 44.14 43.53
N GLN A 217 22.41 44.92 42.46
CA GLN A 217 22.50 46.39 42.52
C GLN A 217 21.51 47.00 43.52
N ARG A 218 20.29 46.46 43.58
CA ARG A 218 19.29 46.89 44.56
C ARG A 218 19.77 46.63 46.00
N THR A 219 20.31 45.45 46.28
CA THR A 219 20.85 45.12 47.61
C THR A 219 21.99 46.06 47.98
N GLU A 220 22.93 46.31 47.07
CA GLU A 220 24.04 47.26 47.30
C GLU A 220 23.53 48.69 47.57
N LEU A 221 22.55 49.16 46.79
CA LEU A 221 21.94 50.48 47.02
C LEU A 221 21.20 50.54 48.37
N GLN A 222 20.54 49.46 48.78
CA GLN A 222 19.88 49.35 50.09
C GLN A 222 20.88 49.40 51.24
N GLU A 223 22.02 48.71 51.12
CA GLU A 223 23.11 48.79 52.10
C GLU A 223 23.68 50.20 52.19
N ARG A 224 23.99 50.84 51.05
CA ARG A 224 24.49 52.22 51.01
C ARG A 224 23.48 53.23 51.58
N THR A 225 22.20 53.08 51.29
CA THR A 225 21.16 53.97 51.85
C THR A 225 20.98 53.76 53.35
N ALA A 226 21.07 52.52 53.85
CA ALA A 226 21.09 52.25 55.29
C ALA A 226 22.31 52.86 55.96
N GLU A 227 23.51 52.74 55.37
CA GLU A 227 24.73 53.37 55.86
C GLU A 227 24.58 54.90 55.90
N LEU A 228 24.16 55.53 54.82
CA LEU A 228 23.93 56.98 54.78
C LEU A 228 22.86 57.43 55.79
N ALA A 229 21.79 56.66 56.00
CA ALA A 229 20.77 56.96 57.00
C ALA A 229 21.33 56.90 58.43
N THR A 230 22.22 55.93 58.73
CA THR A 230 22.91 55.87 60.02
C THR A 230 23.88 57.03 60.21
N GLN A 231 24.68 57.37 59.19
CA GLN A 231 25.57 58.54 59.21
C GLN A 231 24.79 59.85 59.40
N LEU A 232 23.66 60.03 58.69
CA LEU A 232 22.79 61.19 58.84
C LEU A 232 22.18 61.26 60.25
N GLY A 233 21.77 60.13 60.82
CA GLY A 233 21.30 60.04 62.20
C GLY A 233 22.37 60.47 63.22
N GLN A 234 23.60 59.98 63.06
CA GLN A 234 24.75 60.38 63.90
C GLN A 234 25.06 61.86 63.77
N LEU A 235 25.06 62.41 62.56
CA LEU A 235 25.29 63.83 62.31
C LEU A 235 24.18 64.67 62.94
N LYS A 236 22.91 64.28 62.75
CA LYS A 236 21.76 64.96 63.36
C LYS A 236 21.85 64.96 64.88
N ASN A 237 22.19 63.83 65.51
CA ASN A 237 22.39 63.77 66.96
C ASN A 237 23.55 64.66 67.42
N THR A 238 24.66 64.67 66.68
CA THR A 238 25.81 65.53 66.98
C THR A 238 25.43 67.00 66.91
N VAL A 239 24.74 67.41 65.84
CA VAL A 239 24.22 68.78 65.65
C VAL A 239 23.22 69.12 66.76
N HIS A 240 22.31 68.20 67.10
CA HIS A 240 21.35 68.40 68.19
C HIS A 240 22.06 68.60 69.54
N HIS A 241 23.07 67.79 69.86
CA HIS A 241 23.87 67.95 71.08
C HIS A 241 24.63 69.28 71.12
N THR A 242 25.19 69.75 69.99
CA THR A 242 25.88 71.05 69.97
C THR A 242 24.90 72.22 70.10
N PHE A 243 23.70 72.15 69.50
CA PHE A 243 22.64 73.14 69.72
C PHE A 243 22.18 73.20 71.17
N VAL A 244 21.94 72.05 71.80
CA VAL A 244 21.57 71.96 73.22
C VAL A 244 22.68 72.53 74.11
N ASN A 245 23.94 72.16 73.86
CA ASN A 245 25.08 72.67 74.64
C ASN A 245 25.27 74.19 74.47
N LEU A 246 25.17 74.69 73.23
CA LEU A 246 25.24 76.13 72.94
C LEU A 246 24.11 76.88 73.64
N SER A 247 22.89 76.33 73.63
CA SER A 247 21.71 76.92 74.29
C SER A 247 21.89 76.97 75.81
N LEU A 248 22.36 75.89 76.45
CA LEU A 248 22.68 75.88 77.89
C LEU A 248 23.81 76.87 78.25
N ARG A 249 24.86 76.97 77.42
CA ARG A 249 25.96 77.91 77.66
C ARG A 249 25.53 79.36 77.48
N THR A 250 24.69 79.62 76.48
CA THR A 250 24.08 80.95 76.24
C THR A 250 23.14 81.30 77.37
N LEU A 251 22.30 80.36 77.82
CA LEU A 251 21.43 80.50 78.99
C LEU A 251 22.24 80.88 80.24
N GLY A 252 23.30 80.12 80.57
CA GLY A 252 24.16 80.43 81.72
C GLY A 252 24.98 81.72 81.59
N LEU A 253 25.27 82.20 80.37
CA LEU A 253 25.85 83.52 80.16
C LEU A 253 24.82 84.64 80.34
N VAL A 254 23.61 84.46 79.83
CA VAL A 254 22.49 85.39 79.96
C VAL A 254 22.06 85.52 81.42
N GLU A 255 21.95 84.42 82.17
CA GLU A 255 21.64 84.45 83.61
C GLU A 255 22.67 85.24 84.42
N ARG A 256 23.96 85.06 84.11
CA ARG A 256 25.03 85.87 84.71
C ARG A 256 24.96 87.34 84.29
N GLN A 257 24.63 87.63 83.03
CA GLN A 257 24.42 89.00 82.56
C GLN A 257 23.23 89.65 83.27
N LEU A 258 22.11 88.95 83.43
CA LEU A 258 20.92 89.41 84.15
C LEU A 258 21.28 89.81 85.58
N GLY A 259 22.01 88.96 86.31
CA GLY A 259 22.45 89.28 87.68
C GLY A 259 23.40 90.48 87.77
N VAL A 260 24.20 90.76 86.72
CA VAL A 260 25.02 91.98 86.66
C VAL A 260 24.15 93.21 86.34
N ILE A 261 23.17 93.07 85.46
CA ILE A 261 22.21 94.15 85.12
C ILE A 261 21.37 94.51 86.35
N GLU A 262 20.81 93.52 87.07
CA GLU A 262 20.08 93.72 88.33
C GLU A 262 20.93 94.47 89.36
N GLY A 263 22.20 94.09 89.55
CA GLY A 263 23.13 94.75 90.46
C GLY A 263 23.61 96.14 90.01
N LEU A 264 23.44 96.51 88.73
CA LEU A 264 23.65 97.86 88.21
C LEU A 264 22.38 98.70 88.35
N GLU A 265 21.20 98.12 88.10
CA GLU A 265 19.89 98.76 88.29
C GLU A 265 19.69 99.19 89.75
N GLU A 266 20.08 98.34 90.71
CA GLU A 266 19.95 98.64 92.14
C GLU A 266 20.85 99.80 92.61
N ARG A 267 21.92 100.10 91.87
CA ARG A 267 22.92 101.13 92.23
C ARG A 267 22.83 102.41 91.41
N GLU A 268 22.04 102.44 90.34
CA GLU A 268 21.94 103.57 89.43
C GLU A 268 20.82 104.54 89.86
N GLN A 269 21.14 105.83 89.93
CA GLN A 269 20.21 106.89 90.39
C GLN A 269 19.82 107.86 89.27
N ASP A 270 20.44 107.73 88.08
CA ASP A 270 20.11 108.49 86.88
C ASP A 270 18.94 107.83 86.09
N PRO A 271 17.77 108.50 85.95
CA PRO A 271 16.60 107.93 85.31
C PRO A 271 16.77 107.60 83.81
N GLU A 272 17.65 108.29 83.07
CA GLU A 272 17.89 107.96 81.65
C GLU A 272 18.74 106.69 81.49
N ARG A 273 19.70 106.48 82.39
CA ARG A 273 20.54 105.27 82.42
C ARG A 273 19.76 104.06 82.90
N LEU A 274 18.90 104.23 83.90
CA LEU A 274 18.01 103.19 84.39
C LEU A 274 17.04 102.71 83.29
N ALA A 275 16.49 103.62 82.49
CA ALA A 275 15.65 103.24 81.34
C ALA A 275 16.41 102.44 80.27
N THR A 276 17.72 102.64 80.15
CA THR A 276 18.59 101.86 79.26
C THR A 276 18.88 100.47 79.84
N LEU A 277 19.05 100.36 81.16
CA LEU A 277 19.21 99.08 81.86
C LEU A 277 17.96 98.19 81.74
N PHE A 278 16.76 98.74 81.91
CA PHE A 278 15.52 98.00 81.70
C PHE A 278 15.35 97.46 80.27
N LYS A 279 15.84 98.19 79.26
CA LYS A 279 15.87 97.68 77.87
C LYS A 279 16.83 96.51 77.72
N LEU A 280 17.99 96.55 78.39
CA LEU A 280 18.96 95.46 78.40
C LEU A 280 18.42 94.22 79.13
N ASP A 281 17.74 94.40 80.27
CA ASP A 281 17.06 93.32 80.99
C ASP A 281 15.99 92.65 80.13
N HIS A 282 15.16 93.44 79.44
CA HIS A 282 14.15 92.89 78.54
C HIS A 282 14.79 92.07 77.40
N MET A 283 15.87 92.55 76.78
CA MET A 283 16.58 91.79 75.73
C MET A 283 17.23 90.52 76.29
N ALA A 284 17.81 90.57 77.48
CA ALA A 284 18.39 89.41 78.15
C ALA A 284 17.31 88.37 78.49
N THR A 285 16.14 88.80 78.98
CA THR A 285 14.98 87.93 79.22
C THR A 285 14.46 87.28 77.93
N VAL A 286 14.43 88.01 76.82
CA VAL A 286 14.07 87.45 75.50
C VAL A 286 15.11 86.41 75.03
N MET A 287 16.41 86.67 75.22
CA MET A 287 17.47 85.71 74.92
C MET A 287 17.40 84.45 75.80
N ARG A 288 17.01 84.59 77.07
CA ARG A 288 16.76 83.48 77.99
C ARG A 288 15.66 82.57 77.45
N ARG A 289 14.51 83.15 77.13
CA ARG A 289 13.35 82.43 76.57
C ARG A 289 13.65 81.77 75.22
N HIS A 290 14.46 82.42 74.37
CA HIS A 290 14.89 81.83 73.10
C HIS A 290 15.79 80.60 73.32
N SER A 291 16.71 80.69 74.29
CA SER A 291 17.59 79.58 74.65
C SER A 291 16.82 78.43 75.31
N GLU A 292 15.82 78.72 76.14
CA GLU A 292 14.89 77.73 76.72
C GLU A 292 14.05 77.02 75.65
N ASN A 293 13.61 77.73 74.60
CA ASN A 293 12.87 77.12 73.49
C ASN A 293 13.73 76.27 72.53
N MET A 294 15.06 76.40 72.59
CA MET A 294 16.01 75.63 71.79
C MET A 294 16.46 74.32 72.47
N LEU A 295 16.05 74.11 73.73
CA LEU A 295 16.24 72.89 74.52
C LEU A 295 15.06 71.95 74.35
#